data_AF-A0A2T4WXD6-F1
#
_entry.id   AF-A0A2T4WXD6-F1
#
_cell.length_a   1.000
_cell.length_b   1.000
_cell.length_c   1.000
_cell.angle_alpha   90.00
_cell.angle_beta   90.00
_cell.angle_gamma   90.00
#
_symmetry.space_group_name_H-M   'P 1'
#
loop_
_entity.id
_entity.type
_entity.pdbx_description
1 polymer ?
#
loop_
_entity_poly.entity_id
_entity_poly.type
_entity_poly.pdbx_seq_one_letter_code
_entity_poly.pdbx_strand_id
1 'polypeptide(L)'
;MDNFTIINLQALTGTVAIILAFKWWVQPRLANLSIQDAILPFVYLNTFRYLGLSFMAKEQFYDGFPTEFLNTVGILDFSTAILAIIAAIALKNKWSFAIPLVWIFNIVGFGDLITAFPQFFGLELYNQNLGFIWLMFVTYGLATFLSHIYIFIRLFKNLKKN
;
A
#
# COMPACT_ATOMS: atom_id res chain seq x y z
N MET A 1 16.55 6.01 -22.86
CA MET A 1 16.33 5.31 -21.58
C MET A 1 15.23 4.30 -21.82
N ASP A 2 15.44 3.05 -21.42
CA ASP A 2 14.38 2.03 -21.47
C ASP A 2 13.35 2.21 -20.35
N ASN A 3 12.22 1.51 -20.46
CA ASN A 3 11.13 1.58 -19.49
C ASN A 3 11.56 1.14 -18.09
N PHE A 4 12.43 0.13 -17.99
CA PHE A 4 12.98 -0.34 -16.71
C PHE A 4 13.72 0.78 -15.98
N THR A 5 14.56 1.53 -16.68
CA THR A 5 15.31 2.66 -16.13
C THR A 5 14.37 3.79 -15.73
N ILE A 6 13.38 4.11 -16.57
CA ILE A 6 12.42 5.19 -16.31
C ILE A 6 11.60 4.89 -15.05
N ILE A 7 11.00 3.70 -14.95
CA ILE A 7 10.13 3.34 -13.82
C ILE A 7 10.90 3.31 -12.51
N ASN A 8 12.15 2.81 -12.52
CA ASN A 8 13.00 2.78 -11.33
C ASN A 8 13.45 4.17 -10.89
N LEU A 9 13.79 5.07 -11.83
CA LEU A 9 14.12 6.45 -11.49
C LEU A 9 12.92 7.20 -10.91
N GLN A 10 11.73 7.01 -11.49
CA GLN A 10 10.50 7.58 -10.95
C GLN A 10 10.18 7.00 -9.58
N ALA A 11 10.31 5.69 -9.38
CA ALA A 11 10.04 5.05 -8.11
C ALA A 11 11.04 5.49 -7.02
N LEU A 12 12.33 5.60 -7.35
CA LEU A 12 13.36 6.10 -6.43
C LEU A 12 13.09 7.55 -6.04
N THR A 13 12.87 8.41 -7.04
CA THR A 13 12.62 9.85 -6.82
C THR A 13 11.32 10.06 -6.03
N GLY A 14 10.26 9.34 -6.39
CA GLY A 14 8.97 9.36 -5.68
C GLY A 14 9.09 8.86 -4.25
N THR A 15 9.84 7.77 -4.01
CA THR A 15 10.13 7.26 -2.66
C THR A 15 10.83 8.32 -1.82
N VAL A 16 11.87 8.97 -2.36
CA VAL A 16 12.57 10.06 -1.66
C VAL A 16 11.61 11.20 -1.34
N ALA A 17 10.82 11.65 -2.31
CA ALA A 17 9.85 12.72 -2.11
C ALA A 17 8.82 12.38 -1.00
N ILE A 18 8.27 11.16 -1.02
CA ILE A 18 7.32 10.68 0.00
C ILE A 18 7.99 10.61 1.38
N ILE A 19 9.22 10.08 1.46
CA ILE A 19 9.96 9.99 2.74
C ILE A 19 10.25 11.38 3.30
N LEU A 20 10.69 12.33 2.47
CA LEU A 20 10.93 13.71 2.90
C LEU A 20 9.63 14.34 3.39
N ALA A 21 8.54 14.16 2.64
CA ALA A 21 7.25 14.70 3.03
C ALA A 21 6.74 14.11 4.35
N PHE A 22 6.91 12.79 4.51
CA PHE A 22 6.60 12.09 5.74
C PHE A 22 7.45 12.63 6.90
N LYS A 23 8.78 12.72 6.76
CA LYS A 23 9.67 13.18 7.84
C LYS A 23 9.43 14.63 8.26
N TRP A 24 9.19 15.52 7.30
CA TRP A 24 9.11 16.96 7.58
C TRP A 24 7.72 17.39 8.03
N TRP A 25 6.66 16.83 7.45
CA TRP A 25 5.29 17.27 7.76
C TRP A 25 4.49 16.25 8.56
N VAL A 26 4.61 14.95 8.29
CA VAL A 26 3.71 13.95 8.89
C VAL A 26 4.25 13.46 10.24
N GLN A 27 5.46 12.90 10.26
CA GLN A 27 6.07 12.27 11.43
C GLN A 27 6.08 13.13 12.70
N PRO A 28 6.44 14.45 12.66
CA PRO A 28 6.48 15.27 13.87
C PRO A 28 5.11 15.43 14.51
N ARG A 29 4.04 15.49 13.71
CA ARG A 29 2.66 15.64 14.17
C ARG A 29 2.10 14.36 14.80
N LEU A 30 2.62 13.21 14.39
CA LEU A 30 2.18 11.90 14.88
C LEU A 30 2.98 11.37 16.07
N ALA A 31 4.09 12.02 16.41
CA ALA A 31 5.03 11.53 17.43
C ALA A 31 4.39 11.47 18.83
N ASN A 32 3.54 12.45 19.15
CA ASN A 32 2.91 12.59 20.46
C ASN A 32 1.50 11.99 20.53
N LEU A 33 0.99 11.47 19.41
CA LEU A 33 -0.33 10.85 19.36
C LEU A 33 -0.30 9.43 19.92
N SER A 34 -1.45 8.99 20.45
CA SER A 34 -1.68 7.59 20.79
C SER A 34 -1.38 6.70 19.57
N ILE A 35 -1.02 5.44 19.79
CA ILE A 35 -0.76 4.52 18.68
C ILE A 35 -1.96 4.47 17.71
N GLN A 36 -3.18 4.40 18.24
CA GLN A 36 -4.38 4.30 17.42
C GLN A 36 -4.57 5.54 16.53
N ASP A 37 -4.43 6.74 17.11
CA ASP A 37 -4.57 7.99 16.35
C ASP A 37 -3.43 8.17 15.34
N ALA A 38 -2.22 7.70 15.67
CA ALA A 38 -1.07 7.87 14.81
C ALA A 38 -1.05 6.95 13.58
N ILE A 39 -1.59 5.73 13.70
CA ILE A 39 -1.63 4.77 12.58
C ILE A 39 -2.89 4.92 11.73
N LEU A 40 -3.95 5.53 12.26
CA LEU A 40 -5.23 5.70 11.56
C LEU A 40 -5.09 6.33 10.16
N PRO A 41 -4.32 7.41 9.93
CA PRO A 41 -4.17 7.97 8.58
C PRO A 41 -3.56 6.99 7.56
N PHE A 42 -2.65 6.12 8.01
CA PHE A 42 -2.00 5.12 7.16
C PHE A 42 -2.91 3.93 6.88
N VAL A 43 -3.69 3.49 7.88
CA VAL A 43 -4.73 2.49 7.66
C VAL A 43 -5.78 3.04 6.69
N TYR A 44 -6.19 4.31 6.86
CA TYR A 44 -7.13 4.97 5.98
C TYR A 44 -6.61 5.08 4.54
N LEU A 45 -5.34 5.41 4.33
CA LEU A 45 -4.74 5.42 2.99
C LEU A 45 -4.97 4.08 2.24
N ASN A 46 -4.91 2.96 2.97
CA ASN A 46 -5.08 1.63 2.38
C ASN A 46 -6.56 1.26 2.12
N THR A 47 -7.54 2.07 2.55
CA THR A 47 -8.94 1.82 2.19
C THR A 47 -9.17 2.02 0.70
N PHE A 48 -8.36 2.85 0.03
CA PHE A 48 -8.44 3.07 -1.42
C PHE A 48 -7.87 1.91 -2.24
N ARG A 49 -7.35 0.84 -1.62
CA ARG A 49 -6.84 -0.32 -2.36
C ARG A 49 -7.93 -1.07 -3.15
N TYR A 50 -9.22 -0.76 -2.96
CA TYR A 50 -10.28 -1.26 -3.85
C TYR A 50 -10.05 -0.84 -5.32
N LEU A 51 -9.25 0.21 -5.57
CA LEU A 51 -8.84 0.61 -6.92
C LEU A 51 -8.09 -0.51 -7.67
N GLY A 52 -7.51 -1.50 -6.97
CA GLY A 52 -6.94 -2.70 -7.58
C GLY A 52 -7.97 -3.54 -8.37
N LEU A 53 -9.27 -3.38 -8.13
CA LEU A 53 -10.29 -4.02 -8.98
C LEU A 53 -10.21 -3.56 -10.45
N SER A 54 -9.55 -2.44 -10.74
CA SER A 54 -9.24 -2.02 -12.11
C SER A 54 -8.42 -3.08 -12.88
N PHE A 55 -7.64 -3.94 -12.20
CA PHE A 55 -6.93 -5.08 -12.81
C PHE A 55 -7.87 -6.11 -13.43
N MET A 56 -9.11 -6.18 -12.94
CA MET A 56 -10.13 -7.15 -13.37
C MET A 56 -11.20 -6.50 -14.27
N ALA A 57 -11.17 -5.18 -14.42
CA ALA A 57 -12.14 -4.45 -15.20
C ALA A 57 -11.86 -4.64 -16.71
N LYS A 58 -12.94 -4.88 -17.47
CA LYS A 58 -12.86 -5.02 -18.93
C LYS A 58 -12.23 -3.77 -19.55
N GLU A 59 -11.42 -3.97 -20.59
CA GLU A 59 -10.79 -2.91 -21.38
C GLU A 59 -9.77 -2.03 -20.63
N GLN A 60 -9.50 -2.28 -19.35
CA GLN A 60 -8.43 -1.58 -18.62
C GLN A 60 -7.04 -2.11 -18.95
N PHE A 61 -6.94 -3.36 -19.40
CA PHE A 61 -5.71 -4.01 -19.82
C PHE A 61 -5.88 -4.61 -21.22
N TYR A 62 -4.80 -4.57 -21.99
CA TYR A 62 -4.76 -5.12 -23.35
C TYR A 62 -4.64 -6.64 -23.34
N ASP A 63 -5.07 -7.27 -24.43
CA ASP A 63 -4.87 -8.70 -24.67
C ASP A 63 -3.36 -9.02 -24.63
N GLY A 64 -2.95 -9.88 -23.69
CA GLY A 64 -1.54 -10.27 -23.48
C GLY A 64 -1.04 -10.09 -22.05
N PHE A 65 -1.77 -9.41 -21.17
CA PHE A 65 -1.43 -9.39 -19.74
C PHE A 65 -1.69 -10.76 -19.08
N PRO A 66 -0.87 -11.15 -18.07
CA PRO A 66 -1.10 -12.38 -17.31
C PRO A 66 -2.35 -12.25 -16.43
N THR A 67 -3.49 -12.69 -16.96
CA THR A 67 -4.81 -12.56 -16.32
C THR A 67 -4.86 -13.15 -14.92
N GLU A 68 -4.13 -14.25 -14.67
CA GLU A 68 -4.05 -14.86 -13.33
C GLU A 68 -3.35 -13.93 -12.32
N PHE A 69 -2.28 -13.26 -12.73
CA PHE A 69 -1.59 -12.28 -11.89
C PHE A 69 -2.50 -11.08 -11.60
N LEU A 70 -3.13 -10.51 -12.63
CA LEU A 70 -4.04 -9.36 -12.48
C LEU A 70 -5.23 -9.67 -11.56
N ASN A 71 -5.84 -10.86 -11.72
CA ASN A 71 -6.93 -11.30 -10.86
C ASN A 71 -6.48 -11.49 -9.42
N THR A 72 -5.33 -12.13 -9.21
CA THR A 72 -4.76 -12.34 -7.87
C THR A 72 -4.53 -11.01 -7.16
N VAL A 73 -3.83 -10.08 -7.81
CA VAL A 73 -3.54 -8.75 -7.25
C VAL A 73 -4.84 -8.00 -6.97
N GLY A 74 -5.78 -7.96 -7.93
CA GLY A 74 -7.05 -7.25 -7.76
C GLY A 74 -7.89 -7.77 -6.58
N ILE A 75 -7.96 -9.09 -6.38
CA ILE A 75 -8.66 -9.70 -5.25
C ILE A 75 -7.96 -9.41 -3.92
N LEU A 76 -6.63 -9.49 -3.87
CA LEU A 76 -5.86 -9.21 -2.65
C LEU A 76 -5.91 -7.74 -2.27
N ASP A 77 -5.87 -6.83 -3.24
CA ASP A 77 -6.06 -5.39 -3.06
C ASP A 77 -7.44 -5.08 -2.47
N PHE A 78 -8.49 -5.66 -3.04
CA PHE A 78 -9.86 -5.49 -2.54
C PHE A 78 -10.04 -6.07 -1.13
N SER A 79 -9.50 -7.26 -0.88
CA SER A 79 -9.53 -7.89 0.44
C SER A 79 -8.81 -7.01 1.48
N THR A 80 -7.64 -6.47 1.11
CA THR A 80 -6.89 -5.55 1.96
C THR A 80 -7.65 -4.26 2.22
N ALA A 81 -8.36 -3.72 1.23
CA ALA A 81 -9.20 -2.54 1.38
C ALA A 81 -10.35 -2.76 2.38
N ILE A 82 -11.04 -3.90 2.31
CA ILE A 82 -12.09 -4.26 3.28
C ILE A 82 -11.51 -4.34 4.70
N LEU A 83 -10.38 -5.03 4.87
CA LEU A 83 -9.71 -5.13 6.16
C LEU A 83 -9.28 -3.75 6.68
N ALA A 84 -8.77 -2.88 5.81
CA ALA A 84 -8.39 -1.51 6.13
C ALA A 84 -9.60 -0.68 6.58
N ILE A 85 -10.76 -0.81 5.92
CA ILE A 85 -11.99 -0.10 6.30
C ILE A 85 -12.44 -0.53 7.69
N ILE A 86 -12.50 -1.83 7.95
CA ILE A 86 -12.88 -2.38 9.26
C ILE A 86 -11.90 -1.89 10.34
N ALA A 87 -10.60 -1.96 10.07
CA ALA A 87 -9.57 -1.50 11.00
C ALA A 87 -9.63 0.02 11.25
N ALA A 88 -9.88 0.83 10.21
CA ALA A 88 -10.03 2.28 10.34
C ALA A 88 -11.24 2.65 11.21
N ILE A 89 -12.37 1.99 11.02
CA ILE A 89 -13.57 2.16 11.86
C ILE A 89 -13.26 1.76 13.31
N ALA A 90 -12.64 0.61 13.53
CA ALA A 90 -12.27 0.15 14.87
C ALA A 90 -11.31 1.12 15.58
N LEU A 91 -10.32 1.64 14.88
CA LEU A 91 -9.37 2.64 15.39
C LEU A 91 -10.07 3.97 15.72
N LYS A 92 -10.92 4.47 14.82
CA LYS A 92 -11.63 5.74 15.02
C LYS A 92 -12.56 5.70 16.25
N ASN A 93 -13.19 4.56 16.48
CA ASN A 93 -14.07 4.32 17.62
C ASN A 93 -13.34 3.79 18.87
N LYS A 94 -12.02 3.67 18.83
CA LYS A 94 -11.16 3.20 19.92
C LYS A 94 -11.56 1.84 20.50
N TRP A 95 -11.98 0.92 19.62
CA TRP A 95 -12.35 -0.45 20.03
C TRP A 95 -11.15 -1.19 20.64
N SER A 96 -11.41 -2.03 21.65
CA SER A 96 -10.37 -2.79 22.36
C SER A 96 -9.57 -3.72 21.44
N PHE A 97 -10.20 -4.21 20.37
CA PHE A 97 -9.61 -5.11 19.39
C PHE A 97 -9.08 -4.41 18.12
N ALA A 98 -9.01 -3.06 18.10
CA ALA A 98 -8.53 -2.33 16.94
C ALA A 98 -7.07 -2.66 16.57
N ILE A 99 -6.18 -2.77 17.55
CA ILE A 99 -4.76 -3.09 17.30
C ILE A 99 -4.57 -4.50 16.69
N PRO A 100 -5.20 -5.56 17.23
CA PRO A 100 -5.23 -6.87 16.56
C PRO A 100 -5.74 -6.83 15.11
N LEU A 101 -6.81 -6.08 14.83
CA LEU A 101 -7.30 -5.93 13.45
C LEU A 101 -6.28 -5.26 12.54
N VAL A 102 -5.59 -4.23 13.03
CA VAL A 102 -4.53 -3.58 12.26
C VAL A 102 -3.38 -4.55 11.98
N TRP A 103 -3.02 -5.45 12.89
CA TRP A 103 -2.03 -6.49 12.60
C TRP A 103 -2.46 -7.39 11.45
N ILE A 104 -3.70 -7.88 11.47
CA ILE A 104 -4.24 -8.75 10.41
C ILE A 104 -4.21 -8.02 9.06
N PHE A 105 -4.79 -6.82 9.01
CA PHE A 105 -4.76 -5.96 7.84
C PHE A 105 -3.32 -5.73 7.33
N ASN A 106 -2.41 -5.37 8.22
CA ASN A 106 -1.06 -4.96 7.84
C ASN A 106 -0.23 -6.14 7.34
N ILE A 107 -0.42 -7.34 7.90
CA ILE A 107 0.24 -8.57 7.44
C ILE A 107 -0.30 -8.98 6.06
N VAL A 108 -1.62 -9.01 5.87
CA VAL A 108 -2.24 -9.39 4.59
C VAL A 108 -1.84 -8.39 3.50
N GLY A 109 -2.02 -7.09 3.75
CA GLY A 109 -1.74 -6.06 2.77
C GLY A 109 -0.25 -5.89 2.43
N PHE A 110 0.64 -6.06 3.42
CA PHE A 110 2.08 -6.04 3.15
C PHE A 110 2.55 -7.30 2.45
N GLY A 111 1.99 -8.46 2.83
CA GLY A 111 2.24 -9.76 2.19
C GLY A 111 1.92 -9.74 0.70
N ASP A 112 0.77 -9.18 0.33
CA ASP A 112 0.42 -8.95 -1.07
C ASP A 112 1.48 -8.10 -1.78
N LEU A 113 1.83 -6.92 -1.26
CA LEU A 113 2.79 -6.03 -1.92
C LEU A 113 4.17 -6.68 -2.12
N ILE A 114 4.72 -7.36 -1.10
CA ILE A 114 6.04 -8.01 -1.21
C ILE A 114 6.05 -9.16 -2.25
N THR A 115 4.88 -9.69 -2.60
CA THR A 115 4.76 -10.71 -3.66
C THR A 115 4.48 -10.09 -5.03
N ALA A 116 3.59 -9.10 -5.10
CA ALA A 116 3.17 -8.44 -6.33
C ALA A 116 4.29 -7.60 -6.96
N PHE A 117 5.08 -6.87 -6.15
CA PHE A 117 6.19 -6.04 -6.67
C PHE A 117 7.24 -6.87 -7.43
N PRO A 118 7.83 -7.94 -6.85
CA PRO A 118 8.78 -8.78 -7.59
C PRO A 118 8.18 -9.45 -8.83
N GLN A 119 6.93 -9.94 -8.74
CA GLN A 119 6.25 -10.55 -9.88
C GLN A 119 6.02 -9.54 -11.02
N PHE A 120 5.66 -8.30 -10.70
CA PHE A 120 5.50 -7.22 -11.69
C PHE A 120 6.79 -6.99 -12.49
N PHE A 121 7.96 -6.99 -11.83
CA PHE A 121 9.24 -6.85 -12.51
C PHE A 121 9.67 -8.12 -13.24
N GLY A 122 9.42 -9.31 -12.68
CA GLY A 122 9.75 -10.59 -13.29
C GLY A 122 8.93 -10.91 -14.56
N LEU A 123 7.70 -10.39 -14.63
CA LEU A 123 6.82 -10.46 -15.81
C LEU A 123 7.04 -9.29 -16.78
N GLU A 124 8.00 -8.41 -16.48
CA GLU A 124 8.31 -7.21 -17.25
C GLU A 124 7.08 -6.36 -17.60
N LEU A 125 6.14 -6.23 -16.66
CA LEU A 125 4.88 -5.51 -16.92
C LEU A 125 5.12 -4.02 -17.19
N TYR A 126 6.26 -3.48 -16.79
CA TYR A 126 6.73 -2.15 -17.16
C TYR A 126 7.04 -2.00 -18.67
N ASN A 127 7.16 -3.07 -19.44
CA ASN A 127 7.25 -3.02 -20.91
C ASN A 127 5.87 -3.04 -21.59
N GLN A 128 4.80 -3.25 -20.82
CA GLN A 128 3.44 -3.28 -21.33
C GLN A 128 2.78 -1.90 -21.22
N ASN A 129 1.66 -1.71 -21.94
CA ASN A 129 0.89 -0.48 -21.84
C ASN A 129 0.06 -0.46 -20.54
N LEU A 130 0.67 0.09 -19.48
CA LEU A 130 0.05 0.25 -18.16
C LEU A 130 -0.87 1.48 -18.04
N GLY A 131 -0.83 2.41 -19.00
CA GLY A 131 -1.61 3.65 -18.92
C GLY A 131 -1.48 4.35 -17.56
N PHE A 132 -2.61 4.65 -16.91
CA PHE A 132 -2.65 5.31 -15.60
C PHE A 132 -2.08 4.45 -14.45
N ILE A 133 -2.06 3.12 -14.59
CA ILE A 133 -1.53 2.20 -13.60
C ILE A 133 -0.03 2.42 -13.40
N TRP A 134 0.68 2.87 -14.44
CA TRP A 134 2.08 3.28 -14.32
C TRP A 134 2.25 4.34 -13.22
N LEU A 135 1.45 5.40 -13.26
CA LEU A 135 1.51 6.49 -12.29
C LEU A 135 1.09 6.01 -10.90
N MET A 136 0.04 5.19 -10.82
CA MET A 136 -0.40 4.59 -9.55
C MET A 136 0.72 3.77 -8.90
N PHE A 137 1.45 2.97 -9.67
CA PHE A 137 2.54 2.14 -9.17
C PHE A 137 3.67 2.99 -8.56
N VAL A 138 4.18 3.99 -9.28
CA VAL A 138 5.30 4.83 -8.84
C VAL A 138 4.91 5.93 -7.84
N THR A 139 3.64 6.03 -7.44
CA THR A 139 3.17 7.01 -6.45
C THR A 139 2.37 6.33 -5.34
N TYR A 140 1.10 6.02 -5.59
CA TYR A 140 0.18 5.42 -4.64
C TYR A 140 0.69 4.08 -4.10
N GLY A 141 1.20 3.19 -4.97
CA GLY A 141 1.77 1.90 -4.59
C GLY A 141 2.97 2.04 -3.64
N LEU A 142 3.84 3.04 -3.87
CA LEU A 142 4.96 3.32 -2.97
C LEU A 142 4.48 3.93 -1.65
N ALA A 143 3.48 4.81 -1.70
CA ALA A 143 2.89 5.41 -0.50
C ALA A 143 2.23 4.34 0.39
N THR A 144 1.47 3.41 -0.18
CA THR A 144 0.87 2.28 0.57
C THR A 144 1.94 1.36 1.11
N PHE A 145 2.97 1.02 0.32
CA PHE A 145 4.10 0.21 0.80
C PHE A 145 4.80 0.82 2.02
N LEU A 146 5.17 2.10 1.94
CA LEU A 146 5.80 2.82 3.05
C LEU A 146 4.85 2.98 4.26
N SER A 147 3.54 3.10 4.01
CA SER A 147 2.53 3.14 5.08
C SER A 147 2.52 1.86 5.91
N HIS A 148 2.61 0.69 5.27
CA HIS A 148 2.67 -0.60 5.96
C HIS A 148 3.91 -0.74 6.84
N ILE A 149 5.08 -0.28 6.34
CA ILE A 149 6.32 -0.24 7.11
C ILE A 149 6.16 0.63 8.36
N TYR A 150 5.60 1.84 8.21
CA TYR A 150 5.40 2.73 9.34
C TYR A 150 4.45 2.14 10.38
N ILE A 151 3.36 1.49 9.94
CA ILE A 151 2.42 0.80 10.81
C ILE A 151 3.14 -0.29 11.61
N PHE A 152 3.94 -1.16 10.97
CA PHE A 152 4.74 -2.16 11.69
C PHE A 152 5.65 -1.52 12.74
N ILE A 153 6.39 -0.46 12.38
CA ILE A 153 7.26 0.25 13.32
C ILE A 153 6.49 0.72 14.56
N ARG A 154 5.27 1.27 14.38
CA ARG A 154 4.43 1.72 15.49
C ARG A 154 3.91 0.54 16.32
N LEU A 155 3.44 -0.53 15.68
CA LEU A 155 2.93 -1.73 16.35
C LEU A 155 4.02 -2.41 17.19
N PHE A 156 5.22 -2.62 16.64
CA PHE A 156 6.34 -3.21 17.38
C PHE A 156 6.82 -2.32 18.53
N LYS A 157 6.83 -0.99 18.36
CA LYS A 157 7.15 -0.06 19.46
C LYS A 157 6.13 -0.13 20.60
N ASN A 158 4.86 -0.39 20.29
CA ASN A 158 3.82 -0.55 21.30
C ASN A 158 3.96 -1.85 22.09
N LEU A 159 4.35 -2.94 21.44
CA LEU A 159 4.64 -4.21 22.12
C LEU A 159 5.79 -4.09 23.14
N LYS A 160 6.78 -3.23 22.89
CA LYS A 160 7.93 -3.02 23.79
C LYS A 160 7.62 -2.13 25.01
N LYS A 161 6.49 -1.41 25.00
CA LYS A 161 6.08 -0.52 26.10
C LYS A 161 5.18 -1.20 27.13
N ASN A 162 4.61 -2.34 26.77
CA ASN A 162 3.82 -3.21 27.65
C ASN A 162 4.71 -4.33 28.18
#